data_AF-A0A2D6F867-F1
#
_entry.id   AF-A0A2D6F867-F1
#
_cell.length_a   1.000
_cell.length_b   1.000
_cell.length_c   1.000
_cell.angle_alpha   90.00
_cell.angle_beta   90.00
_cell.angle_gamma   90.00
#
_symmetry.space_group_name_H-M   'P 1'
#
loop_
_entity.id
_entity.type
_entity.pdbx_description
1 polymer ?
#
loop_
_entity_poly.entity_id
_entity_poly.type
_entity_poly.pdbx_seq_one_letter_code
_entity_poly.pdbx_strand_id
1 'polypeptide(L)' 'MATSVSSQPSHDQLREAFQAGFYSIDDGDGFYFGFHAFLQEHGFELREDIPCTCSDNGAHGHQPECRWVKA' A
#
# COMPACT_ATOMS: atom_id res chain seq x y z
N MET A 1 11.15 -2.17 -24.44
CA MET A 1 11.18 -2.23 -22.97
C MET A 1 10.19 -1.18 -22.49
N ALA A 2 8.94 -1.57 -22.23
CA ALA A 2 7.95 -0.62 -21.73
C ALA A 2 8.32 -0.31 -20.28
N THR A 3 8.89 0.87 -20.04
CA THR A 3 8.92 1.49 -18.73
C THR A 3 7.48 1.82 -18.37
N SER A 4 6.75 0.82 -17.87
CA SER A 4 5.52 1.07 -17.14
C SER A 4 5.94 1.92 -15.95
N VAL A 5 5.64 3.20 -15.99
CA VAL A 5 5.54 4.01 -14.77
C VAL A 5 4.50 3.28 -13.93
N SER A 6 4.96 2.45 -13.00
CA SER A 6 4.03 1.66 -12.20
C SER A 6 3.28 2.66 -11.35
N SER A 7 1.97 2.80 -11.56
CA SER A 7 1.12 3.64 -10.72
C SER A 7 1.10 3.12 -9.28
N GLN A 8 1.56 1.89 -9.02
CA GLN A 8 1.63 1.31 -7.69
C GLN A 8 2.81 1.86 -6.87
N PRO A 9 2.71 1.89 -5.53
CA PRO A 9 3.83 2.25 -4.67
C PRO A 9 5.02 1.34 -4.93
N SER A 10 6.22 1.92 -4.88
CA SER A 10 7.46 1.14 -4.99
C SER A 10 7.63 0.23 -3.76
N HIS A 11 8.50 -0.76 -3.87
CA HIS A 11 8.84 -1.62 -2.74
C HIS A 11 9.37 -0.84 -1.52
N ASP A 12 10.15 0.22 -1.75
CA ASP A 12 10.64 1.08 -0.68
C ASP A 12 9.49 1.85 0.00
N GLN A 13 8.56 2.41 -0.79
CA GLN A 13 7.39 3.10 -0.25
C GLN A 13 6.46 2.15 0.52
N LEU A 14 6.32 0.91 0.07
CA LEU A 14 5.59 -0.12 0.80
C LEU A 14 6.28 -0.44 2.12
N ARG A 15 7.60 -0.63 2.12
CA ARG A 15 8.39 -0.85 3.34
C ARG A 15 8.23 0.29 4.34
N GLU A 16 8.27 1.54 3.87
CA GLU A 16 8.04 2.73 4.70
C GLU A 16 6.60 2.81 5.21
N ALA A 17 5.60 2.45 4.39
CA ALA A 17 4.21 2.37 4.81
C ALA A 17 4.01 1.30 5.91
N PHE A 18 4.63 0.13 5.79
CA PHE A 18 4.62 -0.90 6.85
C PHE A 18 5.20 -0.34 8.15
N GLN A 19 6.33 0.34 8.06
CA GLN A 19 6.96 0.96 9.21
C GLN A 19 6.05 2.02 9.87
N ALA A 20 5.40 2.87 9.07
CA ALA A 20 4.40 3.84 9.55
C ALA A 20 3.21 3.15 10.22
N GLY A 21 2.77 2.00 9.70
CA GLY A 21 1.73 1.19 10.34
C GLY A 21 2.15 0.69 11.73
N PHE A 22 3.39 0.22 11.89
CA PHE A 22 3.89 -0.18 13.20
C PHE A 22 4.00 1.00 14.17
N TYR A 23 4.52 2.15 13.72
CA TYR A 23 4.57 3.36 14.55
C TYR A 23 3.18 3.83 14.99
N SER A 24 2.18 3.69 14.11
CA SER A 24 0.80 4.01 14.45
C SER A 24 0.23 3.10 15.54
N ILE A 25 0.64 1.82 15.61
CA ILE A 25 0.29 0.95 16.74
C ILE A 25 0.91 1.47 18.04
N ASP A 26 2.18 1.86 17.99
CA ASP A 26 2.88 2.42 19.17
C ASP A 26 2.24 3.72 19.67
N ASP A 27 1.66 4.54 18.77
CA ASP A 27 0.94 5.78 19.09
C ASP A 27 -0.48 5.54 19.64
N GLY A 28 -0.95 4.29 19.61
CA GLY A 28 -2.27 3.89 20.12
C GLY A 28 -3.37 3.79 19.06
N ASP A 29 -3.03 3.99 17.79
CA ASP A 29 -3.89 3.74 16.63
C ASP A 29 -3.75 2.29 16.13
N GLY A 30 -4.40 1.97 14.99
CA GLY A 30 -4.28 0.66 14.34
C GLY A 30 -3.23 0.64 13.23
N PHE A 31 -2.61 -0.52 12.97
CA PHE A 31 -1.64 -0.69 11.88
C PHE A 31 -2.09 -0.07 10.55
N TYR A 32 -3.32 -0.37 10.13
CA TYR A 32 -3.86 0.11 8.86
C TYR A 32 -4.12 1.62 8.85
N PHE A 33 -4.28 2.27 10.01
CA PHE A 33 -4.41 3.73 10.07
C PHE A 33 -3.12 4.39 9.60
N GLY A 34 -1.97 4.05 10.22
CA GLY A 34 -0.66 4.57 9.80
C GLY A 34 -0.26 4.13 8.39
N PHE A 35 -0.51 2.86 8.04
CA PHE A 35 -0.19 2.33 6.72
C PHE A 35 -0.96 3.07 5.61
N HIS A 36 -2.26 3.29 5.78
CA HIS A 36 -3.08 4.03 4.80
C HIS A 36 -2.71 5.52 4.76
N ALA A 37 -2.53 6.15 5.92
CA ALA A 37 -2.18 7.57 6.02
C ALA A 37 -0.88 7.87 5.25
N PHE A 38 0.16 7.04 5.43
CA PHE A 38 1.42 7.21 4.70
C PHE A 38 1.23 7.15 3.18
N LEU A 39 0.49 6.15 2.69
CA LEU A 39 0.25 5.99 1.25
C LEU A 39 -0.59 7.14 0.69
N GLN A 40 -1.60 7.60 1.42
CA GLN A 40 -2.42 8.75 1.05
C GLN A 40 -1.62 10.06 1.01
N GLU A 41 -0.75 10.32 2.00
CA GLU A 41 0.16 11.47 1.98
C GLU A 41 1.13 11.43 0.79
N HIS A 42 1.54 10.23 0.38
CA HIS A 42 2.35 10.03 -0.81
C HIS A 42 1.53 10.02 -2.11
N GLY A 43 0.25 10.39 -2.07
CA GLY A 43 -0.62 10.55 -3.24
C GLY A 43 -1.08 9.24 -3.85
N PHE A 44 -1.14 8.17 -3.06
CA PHE A 44 -1.75 6.91 -3.48
C PHE A 44 -3.19 6.82 -2.96
N GLU A 45 -4.09 6.32 -3.80
CA GLU A 45 -5.44 5.97 -3.45
C GLU A 45 -5.62 4.45 -3.44
N LEU A 46 -6.44 3.97 -2.51
CA LEU A 46 -6.87 2.58 -2.48
C LEU A 46 -7.99 2.36 -3.49
N ARG A 47 -7.74 1.56 -4.52
CA ARG A 47 -8.74 1.16 -5.52
C ARG A 47 -9.37 -0.16 -5.14
N GLU A 48 -10.49 -0.11 -4.42
CA GLU A 48 -11.26 -1.33 -4.10
C GLU A 48 -12.00 -1.89 -5.32
N ASP A 49 -12.14 -1.10 -6.40
CA ASP A 49 -12.79 -1.49 -7.65
C ASP A 49 -11.92 -2.39 -8.54
N ILE A 50 -10.61 -2.49 -8.27
CA ILE A 50 -9.69 -3.30 -9.08
C ILE A 50 -9.39 -4.65 -8.43
N PRO A 51 -9.32 -5.74 -9.23
CA PRO A 51 -8.88 -7.03 -8.73
C PRO A 51 -7.44 -6.94 -8.22
N CYS A 52 -7.08 -7.77 -7.25
CA CYS A 52 -5.68 -7.81 -6.84
C CYS A 52 -4.83 -8.33 -7.99
N THR A 53 -3.72 -7.65 -8.26
CA THR A 53 -2.79 -7.97 -9.35
C THR A 53 -1.63 -8.86 -8.88
N CYS A 54 -1.59 -9.26 -7.61
CA CYS A 54 -0.58 -10.18 -7.10
C CYS A 54 -0.69 -11.56 -7.77
N SER A 55 0.46 -12.15 -8.12
CA SER A 55 0.54 -13.49 -8.74
C SER A 55 -0.11 -14.61 -7.93
N ASP A 56 -0.21 -14.42 -6.61
CA ASP A 56 -0.80 -15.34 -5.65
C ASP A 56 -2.30 -15.04 -5.38
N ASN A 57 -2.91 -14.10 -6.10
CA ASN A 57 -4.32 -13.69 -5.93
C ASN A 57 -4.67 -13.18 -4.51
N GLY A 58 -3.67 -12.78 -3.73
CA GLY A 58 -3.86 -12.20 -2.40
C GLY A 58 -3.87 -13.20 -1.23
N ALA A 59 -3.47 -14.45 -1.44
CA ALA A 59 -3.38 -15.45 -0.37
C ALA A 59 -2.26 -15.17 0.65
N HIS A 60 -1.23 -14.41 0.29
CA HIS A 60 -0.18 -13.91 1.19
C HIS A 60 -0.67 -12.83 2.18
N GLY A 61 -1.96 -12.49 2.15
CA GLY A 61 -2.61 -11.73 3.22
C GLY A 61 -2.30 -10.23 3.24
N HIS A 62 -1.62 -9.69 2.23
CA HIS A 62 -1.54 -8.24 2.07
C HIS A 62 -2.91 -7.71 1.63
N GLN A 63 -3.69 -7.25 2.60
CA GLN A 63 -4.55 -6.09 2.36
C GLN A 63 -3.67 -5.00 1.70
N PRO A 64 -4.20 -4.29 0.70
CA PRO A 64 -3.95 -4.63 -0.68
C PRO A 64 -2.92 -3.70 -1.31
N GLU A 65 -1.63 -3.99 -1.15
CA GLU A 65 -0.53 -3.28 -1.82
C GLU A 65 -0.76 -3.20 -3.34
N CYS A 66 -1.28 -4.29 -3.92
CA CYS A 66 -1.66 -4.39 -5.33
C CYS A 66 -2.75 -3.39 -5.76
N ARG A 67 -3.51 -2.84 -4.81
CA ARG A 67 -4.64 -1.93 -5.06
C ARG A 67 -4.35 -0.47 -4.75
N TRP A 68 -3.18 -0.17 -4.19
CA TRP A 68 -2.74 1.22 -4.02
C TRP A 68 -2.18 1.72 -5.34
N VAL A 69 -2.73 2.81 -5.87
CA VAL A 69 -2.29 3.42 -7.12
C VAL A 69 -2.17 4.93 -6.97
N LYS A 70 -1.28 5.55 -7.73
CA LYS A 70 -1.08 6.99 -7.76
C LYS A 70 -2.34 7.65 -8.29
N ALA A 71 -2.87 8.60 -7.51
CA ALA A 71 -3.97 9.48 -7.90
C ALA A 71 -3.49 10.60 -8.84
#